data_AF-A0A4U9HCF7-F1
#
_entry.id   AF-A0A4U9HCF7-F1
#
_cell.length_a   1.000
_cell.length_b   1.000
_cell.length_c   1.000
_cell.angle_alpha   90.00
_cell.angle_beta   90.00
_cell.angle_gamma   90.00
#
_symmetry.space_group_name_H-M   'P 1'
#
loop_
_entity.id
_entity.type
_entity.pdbx_description
1 polymer ?
#
loop_
_entity_poly.entity_id
_entity_poly.type
_entity_poly.pdbx_seq_one_letter_code
_entity_poly.pdbx_strand_id
1 'polypeptide(L)'
;MGAHLRDTLLALPDSDWQPEEYLALLQQLDDEGLDDFTRVRELLGIASGKDNAWYTLRVGELKSMLALAGGDMEQALIWAEWTQEFNASVFTPQRSNYYRCLQTLLLLAQEPERDPAQYHSAFVKMYGQDAVDAASAAMSGEERFNGLFAIDSDLQALPAHQALLAAYEKLQQAKRRHWANA
;
A
#
# COMPACT_ATOMS: atom_id res chain seq x y z
N MET A 1 -18.21 -5.82 -0.55
CA MET A 1 -18.43 -4.69 0.38
C MET A 1 -17.07 -3.99 0.49
N GLY A 2 -16.98 -2.67 0.37
CA GLY A 2 -15.70 -1.96 0.22
C GLY A 2 -15.71 -0.78 -0.77
N ALA A 3 -16.81 -0.59 -1.51
CA ALA A 3 -16.96 0.55 -2.40
C ALA A 3 -16.98 1.90 -1.65
N HIS A 4 -17.46 1.92 -0.41
CA HIS A 4 -17.47 3.12 0.44
C HIS A 4 -16.07 3.52 0.94
N LEU A 5 -15.12 2.58 0.96
CA LEU A 5 -13.72 2.84 1.31
C LEU A 5 -12.90 3.37 0.13
N ARG A 6 -13.45 3.36 -1.09
CA ARG A 6 -12.66 3.63 -2.30
C ARG A 6 -12.00 4.99 -2.26
N ASP A 7 -12.76 6.06 -2.05
CA ASP A 7 -12.22 7.42 -2.13
C ASP A 7 -11.17 7.65 -1.03
N THR A 8 -11.45 7.15 0.17
CA THR A 8 -10.54 7.16 1.32
C THR A 8 -9.22 6.46 0.98
N LEU A 9 -9.27 5.21 0.52
CA LEU A 9 -8.07 4.41 0.27
C LEU A 9 -7.24 4.95 -0.90
N LEU A 10 -7.87 5.43 -1.97
CA LEU A 10 -7.17 5.97 -3.14
C LEU A 10 -6.46 7.30 -2.84
N ALA A 11 -6.93 8.05 -1.83
CA ALA A 11 -6.34 9.32 -1.41
C ALA A 11 -5.25 9.18 -0.32
N LEU A 12 -5.10 8.01 0.31
CA LEU A 12 -4.13 7.78 1.39
C LEU A 12 -2.70 8.23 1.08
N PRO A 13 -2.12 7.98 -0.12
CA PRO A 13 -0.73 8.36 -0.37
C PRO A 13 -0.44 9.86 -0.26
N ASP A 14 -1.45 10.69 -0.51
CA ASP A 14 -1.35 12.16 -0.42
C ASP A 14 -2.00 12.70 0.88
N SER A 15 -2.44 11.81 1.78
CA SER A 15 -3.12 12.24 3.00
C SER A 15 -2.13 12.76 4.03
N ASP A 16 -2.58 13.74 4.82
CA ASP A 16 -1.85 14.28 5.96
C ASP A 16 -2.72 14.27 7.21
N TRP A 17 -3.16 13.07 7.59
CA TRP A 17 -4.03 12.86 8.73
C TRP A 17 -3.24 12.80 10.03
N GLN A 18 -3.95 12.97 11.16
CA GLN A 18 -3.36 12.69 12.45
C GLN A 18 -3.12 11.18 12.61
N PRO A 19 -2.07 10.75 13.34
CA PRO A 19 -1.75 9.34 13.56
C PRO A 19 -2.96 8.49 13.99
N GLU A 20 -3.81 9.04 14.85
CA GLU A 20 -4.99 8.35 15.37
C GLU A 20 -6.04 8.04 14.30
N GLU A 21 -6.11 8.85 13.23
CA GLU A 21 -7.04 8.64 12.12
C GLU A 21 -6.60 7.45 11.24
N TYR A 22 -5.29 7.24 11.07
CA TYR A 22 -4.77 6.05 10.39
C TYR A 22 -5.04 4.77 11.18
N LEU A 23 -4.87 4.82 12.50
CA LEU A 23 -5.18 3.68 13.38
C LEU A 23 -6.69 3.41 13.45
N ALA A 24 -7.52 4.46 13.42
CA ALA A 24 -8.97 4.29 13.34
C ALA A 24 -9.39 3.63 12.01
N LEU A 25 -8.76 3.99 10.89
CA LEU A 25 -8.99 3.32 9.62
C LEU A 25 -8.54 1.86 9.68
N LEU A 26 -7.38 1.56 10.28
CA LEU A 26 -6.93 0.17 10.48
C LEU A 26 -7.98 -0.64 11.25
N GLN A 27 -8.47 -0.12 12.38
CA GLN A 27 -9.53 -0.76 13.17
C GLN A 27 -10.82 -0.94 12.36
N GLN A 28 -11.18 0.05 11.53
CA GLN A 28 -12.35 -0.06 10.66
C GLN A 28 -12.22 -1.24 9.67
N LEU A 29 -11.03 -1.49 9.11
CA LEU A 29 -10.81 -2.63 8.21
C LEU A 29 -11.02 -3.97 8.94
N ASP A 30 -10.62 -4.06 10.22
CA ASP A 30 -10.84 -5.23 11.08
C ASP A 30 -12.32 -5.41 11.46
N ASP A 31 -12.98 -4.33 11.86
CA ASP A 31 -14.40 -4.35 12.24
C ASP A 31 -15.32 -4.73 11.06
N GLU A 32 -14.95 -4.31 9.84
CA GLU A 32 -15.63 -4.71 8.61
C GLU A 32 -15.32 -6.17 8.20
N GLY A 33 -14.37 -6.83 8.87
CA GLY A 33 -14.02 -8.23 8.64
C GLY A 33 -13.41 -8.49 7.28
N LEU A 34 -12.62 -7.54 6.75
CA LEU A 34 -11.94 -7.71 5.47
C LEU A 34 -10.83 -8.77 5.59
N ASP A 35 -10.85 -9.76 4.71
CA ASP A 35 -9.79 -10.77 4.63
C ASP A 35 -8.45 -10.12 4.25
N ASP A 36 -7.43 -10.31 5.09
CA ASP A 36 -6.07 -9.79 4.92
C ASP A 36 -5.45 -10.15 3.57
N PHE A 37 -5.83 -11.31 3.01
CA PHE A 37 -5.34 -11.78 1.71
C PHE A 37 -5.99 -11.07 0.52
N THR A 38 -7.09 -10.34 0.75
CA THR A 38 -7.81 -9.60 -0.29
C THR A 38 -6.88 -8.58 -0.93
N ARG A 39 -6.79 -8.59 -2.27
CA ARG A 39 -6.04 -7.56 -2.98
C ARG A 39 -6.84 -6.26 -2.98
N VAL A 40 -6.22 -5.16 -2.58
CA VAL A 40 -6.88 -3.86 -2.52
C VAL A 40 -7.38 -3.44 -3.90
N ARG A 41 -6.62 -3.72 -4.97
CA ARG A 41 -7.09 -3.45 -6.34
C ARG A 41 -8.38 -4.19 -6.72
N GLU A 42 -8.57 -5.41 -6.20
CA GLU A 42 -9.76 -6.24 -6.46
C GLU A 42 -10.94 -5.75 -5.62
N LEU A 43 -10.69 -5.41 -4.35
CA LEU A 43 -11.65 -4.79 -3.45
C LEU A 43 -12.22 -3.48 -4.03
N LEU A 44 -11.34 -2.63 -4.56
CA LEU A 44 -11.69 -1.32 -5.11
C LEU A 44 -12.13 -1.37 -6.58
N GLY A 45 -11.95 -2.49 -7.26
CA GLY A 45 -12.29 -2.62 -8.68
C GLY A 45 -11.42 -1.75 -9.61
N ILE A 46 -10.16 -1.52 -9.24
CA ILE A 46 -9.23 -0.73 -10.06
C ILE A 46 -8.32 -1.62 -10.90
N ALA A 47 -7.94 -1.12 -12.07
CA ALA A 47 -6.99 -1.77 -12.96
C ALA A 47 -5.66 -1.04 -12.84
N SER A 48 -4.88 -1.39 -11.81
CA SER A 48 -3.69 -0.64 -11.39
C SER A 48 -2.55 -0.61 -12.42
N GLY A 49 -2.45 -1.62 -13.30
CA GLY A 49 -1.20 -1.92 -14.01
C GLY A 49 -0.32 -2.87 -13.18
N LYS A 50 0.79 -3.35 -13.77
CA LYS A 50 1.67 -4.39 -13.17
C LYS A 50 2.96 -3.82 -12.55
N ASP A 51 3.23 -2.55 -12.80
CA ASP A 51 4.49 -1.85 -12.58
C ASP A 51 4.44 -0.95 -11.34
N ASN A 52 3.54 -1.20 -10.40
CA ASN A 52 3.37 -0.40 -9.19
C ASN A 52 2.90 -1.22 -7.99
N ALA A 53 2.97 -0.59 -6.82
CA ALA A 53 2.60 -1.18 -5.54
C ALA A 53 1.14 -1.61 -5.43
N TRP A 54 0.21 -0.84 -6.04
CA TRP A 54 -1.22 -1.17 -6.05
C TRP A 54 -1.50 -2.54 -6.67
N TYR A 55 -0.62 -3.02 -7.56
CA TYR A 55 -0.75 -4.34 -8.18
C TYR A 55 -0.67 -5.50 -7.18
N THR A 56 0.24 -5.39 -6.21
CA THR A 56 0.53 -6.42 -5.22
C THR A 56 -0.10 -6.15 -3.86
N LEU A 57 -0.56 -4.92 -3.62
CA LEU A 57 -1.12 -4.48 -2.33
C LEU A 57 -2.29 -5.37 -1.88
N ARG A 58 -2.14 -5.94 -0.69
CA ARG A 58 -3.20 -6.65 0.03
C ARG A 58 -3.63 -5.89 1.28
N VAL A 59 -4.77 -6.27 1.85
CA VAL A 59 -5.29 -5.65 3.08
C VAL A 59 -4.29 -5.77 4.22
N GLY A 60 -3.63 -6.91 4.43
CA GLY A 60 -2.59 -7.05 5.46
C GLY A 60 -1.39 -6.12 5.25
N GLU A 61 -0.96 -5.91 4.00
CA GLU A 61 0.12 -4.97 3.67
C GLU A 61 -0.31 -3.51 3.90
N LEU A 62 -1.56 -3.17 3.59
CA LEU A 62 -2.14 -1.86 3.88
C LEU A 62 -2.19 -1.60 5.39
N LYS A 63 -2.53 -2.60 6.21
CA LYS A 63 -2.50 -2.47 7.68
C LYS A 63 -1.10 -2.14 8.21
N SER A 64 -0.04 -2.73 7.63
CA SER A 64 1.35 -2.34 7.96
C SER A 64 1.61 -0.86 7.68
N MET A 65 1.18 -0.36 6.52
CA MET A 65 1.34 1.05 6.16
C MET A 65 0.54 1.99 7.05
N LEU A 66 -0.69 1.62 7.42
CA LEU A 66 -1.53 2.39 8.34
C LEU A 66 -0.95 2.42 9.75
N ALA A 67 -0.42 1.30 10.24
CA ALA A 67 0.23 1.23 11.54
C ALA A 67 1.49 2.10 11.59
N LEU A 68 2.32 2.08 10.53
CA LEU A 68 3.48 2.97 10.39
C LEU A 68 3.06 4.45 10.42
N ALA A 69 2.06 4.83 9.61
CA ALA A 69 1.54 6.19 9.57
C ALA A 69 0.89 6.62 10.90
N GLY A 70 0.34 5.67 11.65
CA GLY A 70 -0.23 5.86 12.97
C GLY A 70 0.78 5.81 14.13
N GLY A 71 2.06 5.54 13.85
CA GLY A 71 3.11 5.44 14.87
C GLY A 71 3.07 4.16 15.72
N ASP A 72 2.26 3.17 15.36
CA ASP A 72 2.18 1.89 16.07
C ASP A 72 3.20 0.89 15.50
N MET A 73 4.41 0.90 16.06
CA MET A 73 5.53 0.08 15.59
C MET A 73 5.31 -1.42 15.83
N GLU A 74 4.54 -1.80 16.84
CA GLU A 74 4.26 -3.20 17.16
C GLU A 74 3.31 -3.81 16.11
N GLN A 75 2.20 -3.11 15.80
CA GLN A 75 1.31 -3.53 14.72
C GLN A 75 1.99 -3.45 13.35
N ALA A 76 2.81 -2.41 13.11
CA ALA A 76 3.57 -2.27 11.87
C ALA A 76 4.47 -3.48 11.63
N LEU A 77 5.16 -3.97 12.68
CA LEU A 77 6.01 -5.16 12.61
C LEU A 77 5.19 -6.41 12.26
N ILE A 78 4.11 -6.70 12.99
CA ILE A 78 3.25 -7.87 12.75
C ILE A 78 2.81 -7.94 11.28
N TRP A 79 2.32 -6.82 10.76
CA TRP A 79 1.84 -6.77 9.38
C TRP A 79 2.96 -6.71 8.34
N ALA A 80 4.14 -6.18 8.68
CA ALA A 80 5.32 -6.24 7.82
C ALA A 80 5.85 -7.67 7.67
N GLU A 81 5.84 -8.45 8.76
CA GLU A 81 6.17 -9.89 8.76
C GLU A 81 5.18 -10.67 7.91
N TRP A 82 3.87 -10.46 8.13
CA TRP A 82 2.82 -11.04 7.31
C TRP A 82 3.01 -10.70 5.82
N THR A 83 3.36 -9.45 5.51
CA THR A 83 3.61 -9.00 4.13
C THR A 83 4.80 -9.73 3.52
N GLN A 84 5.90 -9.90 4.26
CA GLN A 84 7.04 -10.70 3.79
C GLN A 84 6.64 -12.16 3.55
N GLU A 85 5.91 -12.77 4.48
CA GLU A 85 5.52 -14.17 4.39
C GLU A 85 4.62 -14.45 3.17
N PHE A 86 3.65 -13.58 2.91
CA PHE A 86 2.60 -13.84 1.92
C PHE A 86 2.74 -13.08 0.58
N ASN A 87 3.58 -12.04 0.51
CA ASN A 87 3.76 -11.24 -0.71
C ASN A 87 5.19 -11.25 -1.28
N ALA A 88 6.22 -11.70 -0.54
CA ALA A 88 7.60 -11.60 -1.03
C ALA A 88 7.84 -12.29 -2.39
N SER A 89 7.09 -13.37 -2.70
CA SER A 89 7.19 -14.11 -3.96
C SER A 89 6.68 -13.35 -5.20
N VAL A 90 5.83 -12.34 -5.00
CA VAL A 90 5.25 -11.53 -6.10
C VAL A 90 5.84 -10.13 -6.19
N PHE A 91 6.67 -9.75 -5.22
CA PHE A 91 7.34 -8.46 -5.22
C PHE A 91 8.49 -8.40 -6.23
N THR A 92 8.75 -7.19 -6.72
CA THR A 92 10.01 -6.90 -7.41
C THR A 92 11.18 -7.07 -6.44
N PRO A 93 12.41 -7.33 -6.93
CA PRO A 93 13.59 -7.40 -6.07
C PRO A 93 13.77 -6.17 -5.18
N GLN A 94 13.46 -4.98 -5.71
CA GLN A 94 13.54 -3.71 -4.99
C GLN A 94 12.51 -3.63 -3.85
N ARG A 95 11.24 -3.97 -4.12
CA ARG A 95 10.17 -3.95 -3.08
C ARG A 95 10.39 -5.03 -2.02
N SER A 96 10.86 -6.22 -2.44
CA SER A 96 11.27 -7.28 -1.50
C SER A 96 12.41 -6.81 -0.59
N ASN A 97 13.41 -6.12 -1.14
CA ASN A 97 14.52 -5.57 -0.37
C ASN A 97 14.09 -4.48 0.61
N TYR A 98 13.20 -3.58 0.19
CA TYR A 98 12.60 -2.57 1.07
C TYR A 98 11.92 -3.22 2.30
N TYR A 99 11.05 -4.21 2.10
CA TYR A 99 10.35 -4.82 3.22
C TYR A 99 11.27 -5.65 4.14
N ARG A 100 12.33 -6.28 3.62
CA ARG A 100 13.36 -6.90 4.48
C ARG A 100 14.07 -5.87 5.35
N CYS A 101 14.41 -4.72 4.77
CA CYS A 101 15.00 -3.60 5.49
C CYS A 101 14.06 -3.08 6.57
N LEU A 102 12.81 -2.77 6.20
CA LEU A 102 11.76 -2.31 7.10
C LEU A 102 11.54 -3.27 8.28
N GLN A 103 11.38 -4.57 8.01
CA GLN A 103 11.22 -5.58 9.06
C GLN A 103 12.41 -5.57 10.03
N THR A 104 13.64 -5.45 9.53
CA THR A 104 14.83 -5.40 10.38
C THR A 104 14.89 -4.14 11.25
N LEU A 105 14.51 -2.99 10.69
CA LEU A 105 14.47 -1.74 11.44
C LEU A 105 13.36 -1.75 12.49
N LEU A 106 12.19 -2.31 12.18
CA LEU A 106 11.10 -2.52 13.13
C LEU A 106 11.52 -3.46 14.27
N LEU A 107 12.17 -4.59 13.94
CA LEU A 107 12.74 -5.49 14.97
C LEU A 107 13.75 -4.77 15.88
N LEU A 108 14.60 -3.91 15.31
CA LEU A 108 15.55 -3.13 16.10
C LEU A 108 14.86 -2.09 16.99
N ALA A 109 13.75 -1.49 16.54
CA ALA A 109 12.98 -0.55 17.35
C ALA A 109 12.38 -1.19 18.60
N GLN A 110 12.16 -2.51 18.59
CA GLN A 110 11.68 -3.28 19.75
C GLN A 110 12.81 -3.64 20.73
N GLU A 111 14.07 -3.28 20.45
CA GLU A 111 15.24 -3.62 21.26
C GLU A 111 15.78 -2.38 22.00
N PRO A 112 15.22 -1.98 23.16
CA PRO A 112 15.57 -0.72 23.84
C PRO A 112 17.01 -0.67 24.36
N GLU A 113 17.67 -1.83 24.47
CA GLU A 113 19.08 -1.93 24.91
C GLU A 113 20.07 -1.71 23.75
N ARG A 114 19.59 -1.60 22.52
CA ARG A 114 20.42 -1.46 21.32
C ARG A 114 20.32 -0.04 20.76
N ASP A 115 21.47 0.54 20.43
CA ASP A 115 21.55 1.84 19.77
C ASP A 115 21.46 1.69 18.24
N PRO A 116 20.41 2.22 17.58
CA PRO A 116 20.25 2.11 16.12
C PRO A 116 21.44 2.64 15.31
N ALA A 117 22.15 3.65 15.81
CA ALA A 117 23.28 4.25 15.10
C ALA A 117 24.43 3.26 14.89
N GLN A 118 24.58 2.25 15.77
CA GLN A 118 25.61 1.23 15.67
C GLN A 118 25.39 0.28 14.49
N TYR A 119 24.14 0.09 14.07
CA TYR A 119 23.77 -0.86 13.02
C TYR A 119 23.62 -0.22 11.64
N HIS A 120 23.47 1.11 11.57
CA HIS A 120 23.24 1.85 10.32
C HIS A 120 24.22 1.47 9.20
N SER A 121 25.53 1.44 9.50
CA SER A 121 26.55 1.10 8.48
C SER A 121 26.43 -0.34 7.95
N ALA A 122 25.93 -1.28 8.76
CA ALA A 122 25.68 -2.65 8.35
C ALA A 122 24.41 -2.74 7.51
N PHE A 123 23.36 -2.01 7.88
CA PHE A 123 22.11 -1.95 7.11
C PHE A 123 22.32 -1.36 5.73
N VAL A 124 23.08 -0.26 5.61
CA VAL A 124 23.40 0.33 4.29
C VAL A 124 24.18 -0.65 3.42
N LYS A 125 25.09 -1.44 3.98
CA LYS A 125 25.82 -2.47 3.21
C LYS A 125 24.92 -3.62 2.76
N MET A 126 23.92 -3.99 3.55
CA MET A 126 23.05 -5.13 3.29
C MET A 126 21.88 -4.78 2.36
N TYR A 127 21.27 -3.62 2.57
CA TYR A 127 20.04 -3.20 1.91
C TYR A 127 20.26 -2.08 0.88
N GLY A 128 21.38 -1.37 0.94
CA GLY A 128 21.61 -0.16 0.17
C GLY A 128 21.03 1.09 0.85
N GLN A 129 21.59 2.25 0.52
CA GLN A 129 21.20 3.53 1.13
C GLN A 129 19.71 3.84 0.90
N ASP A 130 19.24 3.74 -0.35
CA ASP A 130 17.87 4.06 -0.74
C ASP A 130 16.81 3.26 0.06
N ALA A 131 17.08 1.97 0.34
CA ALA A 131 16.16 1.14 1.09
C ALA A 131 16.13 1.50 2.58
N VAL A 132 17.30 1.83 3.16
CA VAL A 132 17.41 2.27 4.56
C VAL A 132 16.72 3.61 4.74
N ASP A 133 16.92 4.55 3.81
CA ASP A 133 16.30 5.88 3.86
C ASP A 133 14.78 5.76 3.74
N ALA A 134 14.29 5.02 2.74
CA ALA A 134 12.85 4.82 2.55
C ALA A 134 12.18 4.12 3.74
N ALA A 135 12.80 3.09 4.30
CA ALA A 135 12.24 2.38 5.46
C ALA A 135 12.28 3.24 6.73
N SER A 136 13.33 4.04 6.92
CA SER A 136 13.42 4.99 8.04
C SER A 136 12.38 6.10 7.93
N ALA A 137 12.19 6.66 6.73
CA ALA A 137 11.17 7.67 6.45
C ALA A 137 9.74 7.13 6.66
N ALA A 138 9.51 5.85 6.36
CA ALA A 138 8.25 5.19 6.67
C ALA A 138 8.02 5.01 8.18
N MET A 139 9.08 4.70 8.94
CA MET A 139 9.01 4.58 10.40
C MET A 139 8.84 5.92 11.11
N SER A 140 9.41 7.01 10.59
CA SER A 140 9.22 8.35 11.15
C SER A 140 7.87 8.97 10.76
N GLY A 141 7.16 8.38 9.80
CA GLY A 141 5.92 8.93 9.23
C GLY A 141 6.15 10.06 8.21
N GLU A 142 7.40 10.35 7.83
CA GLU A 142 7.73 11.37 6.82
C GLU A 142 7.30 10.95 5.41
N GLU A 143 7.60 9.70 5.02
CA GLU A 143 7.13 9.11 3.76
C GLU A 143 6.22 7.92 4.04
N ARG A 144 4.93 8.16 3.97
CA ARG A 144 3.89 7.15 4.17
C ARG A 144 3.63 6.40 2.86
N PHE A 145 3.13 5.17 2.96
CA PHE A 145 2.61 4.41 1.81
C PHE A 145 3.61 4.12 0.67
N ASN A 146 4.82 3.65 1.00
CA ASN A 146 5.91 3.42 0.04
C ASN A 146 5.48 2.70 -1.28
N GLY A 147 5.73 3.38 -2.39
CA GLY A 147 5.45 2.91 -3.74
C GLY A 147 4.00 3.04 -4.20
N LEU A 148 3.09 3.50 -3.33
CA LEU A 148 1.74 3.91 -3.70
C LEU A 148 1.77 5.39 -4.13
N PHE A 149 0.82 5.73 -4.99
CA PHE A 149 0.57 7.09 -5.47
C PHE A 149 -0.94 7.34 -5.38
N ALA A 150 -1.34 8.58 -5.12
CA ALA A 150 -2.75 8.92 -5.05
C ALA A 150 -3.43 8.74 -6.40
N ILE A 151 -4.67 8.26 -6.37
CA ILE A 151 -5.47 8.00 -7.56
C ILE A 151 -6.73 8.85 -7.47
N ASP A 152 -6.96 9.67 -8.49
CA ASP A 152 -8.14 10.50 -8.63
C ASP A 152 -9.41 9.68 -8.92
N SER A 153 -10.58 10.27 -8.73
CA SER A 153 -11.88 9.61 -8.97
C SER A 153 -12.08 9.17 -10.42
N ASP A 154 -11.43 9.85 -11.37
CA ASP A 154 -11.50 9.51 -12.80
C ASP A 154 -10.43 8.46 -13.19
N LEU A 155 -9.62 8.01 -12.23
CA LEU A 155 -8.60 6.97 -12.35
C LEU A 155 -7.57 7.29 -13.46
N GLN A 156 -7.29 8.58 -13.69
CA GLN A 156 -6.40 9.06 -14.76
C GLN A 156 -4.96 8.58 -14.56
N ALA A 157 -4.54 8.44 -13.30
CA ALA A 157 -3.23 7.91 -12.94
C ALA A 157 -3.02 6.43 -13.33
N LEU A 158 -4.06 5.72 -13.82
CA LEU A 158 -4.02 4.30 -14.15
C LEU A 158 -4.20 4.05 -15.66
N PRO A 159 -3.11 3.96 -16.46
CA PRO A 159 -3.20 3.73 -17.90
C PRO A 159 -3.96 2.44 -18.27
N ALA A 160 -3.80 1.37 -17.48
CA ALA A 160 -4.52 0.11 -17.68
C ALA A 160 -6.03 0.29 -17.46
N HIS A 161 -6.43 1.15 -16.53
CA HIS A 161 -7.84 1.47 -16.30
C HIS A 161 -8.41 2.38 -17.39
N GLN A 162 -7.66 3.37 -17.86
CA GLN A 162 -8.08 4.21 -18.99
C GLN A 162 -8.28 3.38 -20.26
N ALA A 163 -7.42 2.39 -20.53
CA ALA A 163 -7.61 1.45 -21.63
C ALA A 163 -8.89 0.61 -21.49
N LEU A 164 -9.23 0.18 -20.26
CA LEU A 164 -10.47 -0.52 -19.96
C LEU A 164 -11.70 0.37 -20.23
N LEU A 165 -11.68 1.63 -19.77
CA LEU A 165 -12.76 2.58 -20.00
C LEU A 165 -12.92 2.92 -21.49
N ALA A 166 -11.82 3.09 -22.22
CA ALA A 166 -11.86 3.30 -23.67
C ALA A 166 -12.46 2.10 -24.43
N ALA A 167 -12.20 0.87 -23.99
CA ALA A 167 -12.84 -0.32 -24.53
C ALA A 167 -14.34 -0.36 -24.17
N TYR A 168 -14.68 -0.03 -22.93
CA TYR A 168 -16.06 0.03 -22.46
C TYR A 168 -16.89 1.08 -23.23
N GLU A 169 -16.32 2.26 -23.50
CA GLU A 169 -16.99 3.34 -24.22
C GLU A 169 -17.39 2.93 -25.66
N LYS A 170 -16.60 2.08 -26.33
CA LYS A 170 -16.99 1.49 -27.63
C LYS A 170 -18.29 0.69 -27.51
N LEU A 171 -18.45 -0.07 -26.42
CA LEU A 171 -19.67 -0.82 -26.14
C LEU A 171 -20.83 0.10 -25.80
N GLN A 172 -20.60 1.17 -25.03
CA GLN A 172 -21.62 2.16 -24.70
C GLN A 172 -22.13 2.87 -25.95
N GLN A 173 -21.25 3.23 -26.90
CA GLN A 173 -21.65 3.76 -28.20
C GLN A 173 -22.51 2.79 -29.00
N ALA A 174 -22.15 1.49 -29.02
CA ALA A 174 -22.95 0.46 -29.69
C ALA A 174 -24.35 0.32 -29.07
N LYS A 175 -24.45 0.32 -27.74
CA LYS A 175 -25.74 0.29 -27.02
C LYS A 175 -26.61 1.50 -27.36
N ARG A 176 -26.03 2.71 -27.34
CA ARG A 176 -26.77 3.95 -27.70
C ARG A 176 -27.29 3.89 -29.14
N ARG A 177 -26.48 3.40 -30.09
CA ARG A 177 -26.91 3.22 -31.49
C ARG A 177 -28.02 2.19 -31.64
N HIS A 178 -27.95 1.07 -30.92
CA HIS A 178 -28.97 0.02 -31.00
C HIS A 178 -30.32 0.53 -30.48
N TRP A 179 -30.33 1.13 -29.28
CA TRP A 179 -31.56 1.61 -28.65
C TRP A 179 -32.13 2.91 -29.25
N ALA A 180 -31.33 3.70 -29.96
CA ALA A 180 -31.85 4.86 -30.71
C ALA A 180 -32.56 4.45 -32.01
N ASN A 181 -32.28 3.25 -32.53
CA ASN A 181 -32.86 2.71 -33.76
C ASN A 181 -33.92 1.63 -33.49
N ALA A 182 -34.20 1.31 -32.22
CA ALA A 182 -35.20 0.35 -31.76
C ALA A 182 -36.44 1.10 -31.25
#